data_AF-A0A7X9J1G8-F1
#
_entry.id   AF-A0A7X9J1G8-F1
#
_cell.length_a   1.000
_cell.length_b   1.000
_cell.length_c   1.000
_cell.angle_alpha   90.00
_cell.angle_beta   90.00
_cell.angle_gamma   90.00
#
_symmetry.space_group_name_H-M   'P 1'
#
loop_
_entity.id
_entity.type
_entity.pdbx_description
1 polymer ?
#
loop_
_entity_poly.entity_id
_entity_poly.type
_entity_poly.pdbx_seq_one_letter_code
_entity_poly.pdbx_strand_id
1 'polypeptide(L)'
;RWASVRTVPPPIAGDSKALLYETLRAVDAEDSAAAVSAICGKVMGQTLPVEGWQEALYERLTVNELVYILAEVLKTPQPLAELLDILERRAGRRVPEEELLIWLTLGAAARLEDRALLRPVVHAFVQGVGGAVVTFPEGVERPRLWLSVEQEELHGDPDKMIHLKILTCNKCAQHYFEAWAMDFQFSDKAPMGGEAVGNHSFWPHLEEAQGGNRVILLDRLAGSGEDGEDNDEPQATAEVFLCRWCGALYPAERDKCNGCGRSGALVRLLAVQNSIKQPGKIGKCVSCGARGRFLFGSWREPIRPVRATTVADVYVLSQEMIRHAERARLLVFADNRQDAAFQAGWMGDHARRYRLRGLMWELIREGRISIGDLVAHLDERLDRDDALSKALLPEVWLIEYKTRTGHRHQEHRKYYLRLKVLLELTMSLKERTGLEPWGRMKVDYHGLDVSDAFIQEKSKSIGTTPELLLSGITCLLDIYRRQMILLDRSAKEPFTHIWMDGDWERSRGFLPEMRGVPKGLKLERGSGDDKSRIVQWLSTRNAVYHSV
;
A
#
# COMPACT_ATOMS: atom_id res chain seq x y z
N ARG A 1 38.52 -27.45 -9.47
CA ARG A 1 39.64 -26.62 -9.99
C ARG A 1 39.15 -25.98 -11.28
N TRP A 2 39.48 -24.71 -11.53
CA TRP A 2 39.08 -24.03 -12.77
C TRP A 2 39.87 -24.55 -13.98
N ALA A 3 39.26 -24.54 -15.17
CA ALA A 3 39.94 -24.94 -16.39
C ALA A 3 41.06 -23.94 -16.75
N SER A 4 42.14 -24.44 -17.36
CA SER A 4 43.29 -23.62 -17.78
C SER A 4 42.95 -22.70 -18.95
N VAL A 5 42.10 -23.18 -19.87
CA VAL A 5 41.50 -22.39 -20.94
C VAL A 5 40.06 -22.12 -20.57
N ARG A 6 39.64 -20.86 -20.64
CA ARG A 6 38.28 -20.42 -20.35
C ARG A 6 37.78 -19.54 -21.48
N THR A 7 36.47 -19.55 -21.69
CA THR A 7 35.82 -18.84 -22.78
C THR A 7 34.71 -17.96 -22.25
N VAL A 8 34.62 -16.73 -22.77
CA VAL A 8 33.48 -15.85 -22.52
C VAL A 8 32.30 -16.39 -23.31
N PRO A 9 31.19 -16.81 -22.68
CA PRO A 9 30.01 -17.27 -23.39
C PRO A 9 29.40 -16.13 -24.22
N PRO A 10 28.74 -16.43 -25.34
CA PRO A 10 28.01 -15.43 -26.11
C PRO A 10 26.89 -14.79 -25.26
N PRO A 11 26.40 -13.60 -25.63
CA PRO A 11 25.21 -13.03 -25.01
C PRO A 11 24.02 -14.00 -25.07
N ILE A 12 23.22 -14.04 -24.00
CA ILE A 12 21.98 -14.80 -23.98
C ILE A 12 21.03 -14.25 -25.05
N ALA A 13 20.52 -15.13 -25.92
CA ALA A 13 19.54 -14.76 -26.92
C ALA A 13 18.12 -14.75 -26.33
N GLY A 14 17.32 -13.73 -26.68
CA GLY A 14 15.91 -13.62 -26.29
C GLY A 14 15.67 -12.82 -25.01
N ASP A 15 14.57 -13.13 -24.31
CA ASP A 15 14.17 -12.47 -23.07
C ASP A 15 14.91 -13.08 -21.86
N SER A 16 15.98 -12.43 -21.43
CA SER A 16 16.79 -12.85 -20.28
C SER A 16 15.98 -12.93 -18.98
N LYS A 17 14.92 -12.12 -18.82
CA LYS A 17 14.06 -12.15 -17.63
C LYS A 17 13.19 -13.38 -17.60
N ALA A 18 12.57 -13.73 -18.73
CA ALA A 18 11.86 -14.99 -18.86
C ALA A 18 12.79 -16.19 -18.59
N LEU A 19 14.00 -16.17 -19.15
CA LEU A 19 14.98 -17.24 -18.95
C LEU A 19 15.45 -17.36 -17.48
N LEU A 20 15.60 -16.25 -16.77
CA LEU A 20 15.93 -16.26 -15.34
C LEU A 20 14.82 -16.96 -14.53
N TYR A 21 13.55 -16.63 -14.78
CA TYR A 21 12.42 -17.30 -14.12
C TYR A 21 12.36 -18.79 -14.45
N GLU A 22 12.58 -19.16 -15.72
CA GLU A 22 12.67 -20.57 -16.12
C GLU A 22 13.83 -21.28 -15.41
N THR A 23 15.00 -20.64 -15.29
CA THR A 23 16.19 -21.21 -14.64
C THR A 23 15.95 -21.46 -13.16
N LEU A 24 15.38 -20.49 -12.43
CA LEU A 24 15.03 -20.65 -11.02
C LEU A 24 14.06 -21.82 -10.82
N ARG A 25 12.98 -21.87 -11.62
CA ARG A 25 12.02 -22.97 -11.58
C ARG A 25 12.63 -24.32 -11.93
N ALA A 26 13.55 -24.36 -12.90
CA ALA A 26 14.20 -25.58 -13.34
C ALA A 26 15.09 -26.18 -12.24
N VAL A 27 15.86 -25.34 -11.54
CA VAL A 27 16.76 -25.78 -10.47
C VAL A 27 15.98 -26.20 -9.21
N ASP A 28 14.81 -25.60 -8.96
CA ASP A 28 13.96 -25.92 -7.82
C ASP A 28 12.99 -27.10 -8.07
N ALA A 29 12.87 -27.59 -9.31
CA ALA A 29 11.94 -28.68 -9.63
C ALA A 29 12.39 -30.03 -9.01
N GLU A 30 11.43 -30.86 -8.57
CA GLU A 30 11.70 -32.23 -8.08
C GLU A 30 12.43 -33.10 -9.12
N ASP A 31 12.12 -32.90 -10.41
CA ASP A 31 12.84 -33.49 -11.55
C ASP A 31 13.54 -32.40 -12.38
N SER A 32 14.71 -31.99 -11.90
CA SER A 32 15.44 -30.83 -12.45
C SER A 32 16.22 -31.15 -13.72
N ALA A 33 16.55 -32.42 -14.00
CA ALA A 33 17.59 -32.79 -14.98
C ALA A 33 17.25 -32.33 -16.41
N ALA A 34 16.05 -32.64 -16.89
CA ALA A 34 15.62 -32.27 -18.23
C ALA A 34 15.47 -30.74 -18.38
N ALA A 35 14.90 -30.08 -17.36
CA ALA A 35 14.69 -28.64 -17.35
C ALA A 35 16.01 -27.88 -17.36
N VAL A 36 16.97 -28.25 -16.50
CA VAL A 36 18.30 -27.62 -16.45
C VAL A 36 19.10 -27.90 -17.72
N SER A 37 18.99 -29.09 -18.30
CA SER A 37 19.62 -29.42 -19.59
C SER A 37 19.10 -28.51 -20.72
N ALA A 38 17.78 -28.26 -20.76
CA ALA A 38 17.19 -27.33 -21.72
C ALA A 38 17.69 -25.89 -21.53
N ILE A 39 17.82 -25.43 -20.26
CA ILE A 39 18.43 -24.14 -19.95
C ILE A 39 19.87 -24.09 -20.47
N CYS A 40 20.70 -25.09 -20.16
CA CYS A 40 22.09 -25.16 -20.62
C CYS A 40 22.20 -25.14 -22.15
N GLY A 41 21.25 -25.76 -22.86
CA GLY A 41 21.14 -25.68 -24.31
C GLY A 41 20.95 -24.24 -24.80
N LYS A 42 20.15 -23.43 -24.10
CA LYS A 42 19.92 -22.02 -24.42
C LYS A 42 21.11 -21.12 -24.06
N VAL A 43 21.74 -21.31 -22.89
CA VAL A 43 22.79 -20.40 -22.39
C VAL A 43 24.20 -20.76 -22.84
N MET A 44 24.48 -22.04 -23.06
CA MET A 44 25.82 -22.55 -23.40
C MET A 44 25.86 -23.31 -24.73
N GLY A 45 24.71 -23.55 -25.37
CA GLY A 45 24.63 -24.38 -26.58
C GLY A 45 24.95 -25.86 -26.33
N GLN A 46 24.85 -26.32 -25.08
CA GLN A 46 25.26 -27.67 -24.66
C GLN A 46 24.17 -28.34 -23.84
N THR A 47 23.89 -29.60 -24.14
CA THR A 47 22.98 -30.44 -23.37
C THR A 47 23.72 -31.19 -22.27
N LEU A 48 23.06 -31.37 -21.13
CA LEU A 48 23.55 -32.19 -20.02
C LEU A 48 22.96 -33.60 -20.08
N PRO A 49 23.70 -34.63 -19.60
CA PRO A 49 23.14 -35.96 -19.38
C PRO A 49 22.04 -35.92 -18.31
N VAL A 50 21.16 -36.92 -18.30
CA VAL A 50 20.09 -37.03 -17.27
C VAL A 50 20.69 -37.47 -15.93
N GLU A 51 21.49 -38.53 -15.94
CA GLU A 51 22.25 -38.98 -14.77
C GLU A 51 23.53 -38.15 -14.63
N GLY A 52 23.90 -37.79 -13.40
CA GLY A 52 25.13 -37.03 -13.13
C GLY A 52 25.12 -35.59 -13.70
N TRP A 53 23.95 -35.03 -14.01
CA TRP A 53 23.83 -33.70 -14.64
C TRP A 53 24.52 -32.59 -13.83
N GLN A 54 24.55 -32.71 -12.49
CA GLN A 54 25.17 -31.74 -11.60
C GLN A 54 26.69 -31.71 -11.75
N GLU A 55 27.32 -32.88 -11.91
CA GLU A 55 28.76 -33.03 -12.12
C GLU A 55 29.13 -32.56 -13.52
N ALA A 56 28.35 -32.95 -14.53
CA ALA A 56 28.52 -32.45 -15.89
C ALA A 56 28.40 -30.92 -15.96
N LEU A 57 27.40 -30.34 -15.28
CA LEU A 57 27.24 -28.89 -15.18
C LEU A 57 28.45 -28.24 -14.48
N TYR A 58 28.94 -28.85 -13.40
CA TYR A 58 30.14 -28.40 -12.70
C TYR A 58 31.32 -28.31 -13.66
N GLU A 59 31.59 -29.37 -14.42
CA GLU A 59 32.67 -29.37 -15.41
C GLU A 59 32.48 -28.28 -16.47
N ARG A 60 31.26 -28.12 -17.01
CA ARG A 60 30.99 -27.08 -18.03
C ARG A 60 31.20 -25.67 -17.51
N LEU A 61 30.77 -25.37 -16.28
CA LEU A 61 30.92 -24.05 -15.71
C LEU A 61 32.38 -23.72 -15.35
N THR A 62 33.25 -24.71 -15.13
CA THR A 62 34.68 -24.44 -14.87
C THR A 62 35.43 -23.86 -16.07
N VAL A 63 34.85 -23.97 -17.28
CA VAL A 63 35.39 -23.42 -18.55
C VAL A 63 34.77 -22.07 -18.91
N ASN A 64 33.78 -21.60 -18.13
CA ASN A 64 33.07 -20.35 -18.37
C ASN A 64 33.80 -19.18 -17.68
N GLU A 65 34.26 -18.21 -18.48
CA GLU A 65 35.04 -17.07 -17.98
C GLU A 65 34.19 -16.14 -17.10
N LEU A 66 32.89 -15.95 -17.38
CA LEU A 66 32.03 -15.13 -16.53
C LEU A 66 31.86 -15.73 -15.14
N VAL A 67 31.66 -17.04 -15.05
CA VAL A 67 31.52 -17.76 -13.77
C VAL A 67 32.84 -17.69 -12.99
N TYR A 68 33.98 -17.76 -13.68
CA TYR A 68 35.29 -17.57 -13.07
C TYR A 68 35.48 -16.15 -12.52
N ILE A 69 35.15 -15.11 -13.30
CA ILE A 69 35.22 -13.71 -12.85
C ILE A 69 34.32 -13.51 -11.63
N LEU A 70 33.09 -14.02 -11.65
CA LEU A 70 32.17 -13.98 -10.51
C LEU A 70 32.80 -14.61 -9.26
N ALA A 71 33.40 -15.81 -9.39
CA ALA A 71 34.06 -16.49 -8.29
C ALA A 71 35.29 -15.76 -7.74
N GLU A 72 36.00 -15.00 -8.58
CA GLU A 72 37.15 -14.22 -8.17
C GLU A 72 36.74 -12.94 -7.44
N VAL A 73 35.80 -12.19 -8.03
CA VAL A 73 35.34 -10.88 -7.57
C VAL A 73 34.50 -10.99 -6.29
N LEU A 74 33.64 -12.01 -6.21
CA LEU A 74 32.75 -12.25 -5.06
C LEU A 74 33.44 -12.94 -3.87
N LYS A 75 34.77 -13.00 -3.83
CA LYS A 75 35.50 -13.33 -2.59
C LYS A 75 35.28 -12.27 -1.51
N THR A 76 34.95 -11.05 -1.91
CA THR A 76 34.46 -9.99 -1.05
C THR A 76 33.07 -9.56 -1.50
N PRO A 77 32.19 -9.06 -0.60
CA PRO A 77 30.90 -8.52 -1.00
C PRO A 77 31.08 -7.36 -1.98
N GLN A 78 30.24 -7.32 -3.02
CA GLN A 78 30.24 -6.26 -4.04
C GLN A 78 28.82 -5.72 -4.23
N PRO A 79 28.65 -4.40 -4.44
CA PRO A 79 27.41 -3.85 -4.95
C PRO A 79 27.10 -4.43 -6.33
N LEU A 80 25.82 -4.74 -6.59
CA LEU A 80 25.41 -5.39 -7.84
C LEU A 80 25.75 -4.55 -9.08
N ALA A 81 25.54 -3.24 -9.01
CA ALA A 81 25.88 -2.32 -10.10
C ALA A 81 27.39 -2.34 -10.42
N GLU A 82 28.25 -2.28 -9.40
CA GLU A 82 29.70 -2.33 -9.59
C GLU A 82 30.16 -3.69 -10.13
N LEU A 83 29.51 -4.78 -9.70
CA LEU A 83 29.79 -6.12 -10.21
C LEU A 83 29.46 -6.25 -11.70
N LEU A 84 28.35 -5.66 -12.15
CA LEU A 84 27.99 -5.59 -13.57
C LEU A 84 29.06 -4.81 -14.35
N ASP A 85 29.48 -3.65 -13.86
CA ASP A 85 30.54 -2.85 -14.50
C ASP A 85 31.89 -3.59 -14.59
N ILE A 86 32.22 -4.41 -13.58
CA ILE A 86 33.42 -5.26 -13.60
C ILE A 86 33.29 -6.37 -14.64
N LEU A 87 32.13 -7.03 -14.70
CA LEU A 87 31.88 -8.10 -15.67
C LEU A 87 31.92 -7.56 -17.09
N GLU A 88 31.28 -6.42 -17.37
CA GLU A 88 31.27 -5.84 -18.72
C GLU A 88 32.67 -5.50 -19.20
N ARG A 89 33.48 -4.88 -18.32
CA ARG A 89 34.87 -4.54 -18.63
C ARG A 89 35.75 -5.78 -18.86
N ARG A 90 35.62 -6.81 -18.03
CA ARG A 90 36.46 -8.02 -18.12
C ARG A 90 36.02 -8.98 -19.24
N ALA A 91 34.71 -9.07 -19.49
CA ALA A 91 34.14 -9.91 -20.53
C ALA A 91 34.23 -9.28 -21.94
N GLY A 92 34.40 -7.96 -22.02
CA GLY A 92 34.42 -7.22 -23.28
C GLY A 92 33.06 -7.16 -23.97
N ARG A 93 31.97 -7.38 -23.23
CA ARG A 93 30.59 -7.29 -23.72
C ARG A 93 29.63 -6.90 -22.60
N ARG A 94 28.46 -6.40 -22.97
CA ARG A 94 27.37 -6.13 -22.03
C ARG A 94 26.92 -7.42 -21.34
N VAL A 95 26.66 -7.34 -20.03
CA VAL A 95 26.15 -8.46 -19.20
C VAL A 95 24.97 -7.92 -18.40
N PRO A 96 23.72 -8.27 -18.74
CA PRO A 96 22.57 -7.81 -17.97
C PRO A 96 22.48 -8.50 -16.60
N GLU A 97 21.75 -7.89 -15.67
CA GLU A 97 21.54 -8.41 -14.32
C GLU A 97 20.96 -9.83 -14.34
N GLU A 98 20.01 -10.09 -15.24
CA GLU A 98 19.37 -11.39 -15.37
C GLU A 98 20.35 -12.49 -15.78
N GLU A 99 21.32 -12.18 -16.64
CA GLU A 99 22.36 -13.12 -17.05
C GLU A 99 23.30 -13.45 -15.88
N LEU A 100 23.70 -12.43 -15.12
CA LEU A 100 24.51 -12.62 -13.91
C LEU A 100 23.80 -13.58 -12.93
N LEU A 101 22.51 -13.35 -12.69
CA LEU A 101 21.72 -14.17 -11.77
C LEU A 101 21.56 -15.62 -12.28
N ILE A 102 21.39 -15.82 -13.59
CA ILE A 102 21.39 -17.16 -14.20
C ILE A 102 22.70 -17.90 -13.90
N TRP A 103 23.85 -17.25 -14.08
CA TRP A 103 25.15 -17.87 -13.81
C TRP A 103 25.36 -18.21 -12.33
N LEU A 104 24.91 -17.36 -11.41
CA LEU A 104 24.95 -17.65 -9.98
C LEU A 104 24.04 -18.83 -9.60
N THR A 105 22.83 -18.89 -10.17
CA THR A 105 21.88 -19.99 -9.95
C THR A 105 22.42 -21.32 -10.48
N LEU A 106 22.92 -21.35 -11.72
CA LEU A 106 23.53 -22.55 -12.30
C LEU A 106 24.78 -22.98 -11.52
N GLY A 107 25.62 -22.04 -11.10
CA GLY A 107 26.80 -22.32 -10.29
C GLY A 107 26.47 -22.87 -8.89
N ALA A 108 25.34 -22.48 -8.31
CA ALA A 108 24.84 -23.03 -7.05
C ALA A 108 24.26 -24.46 -7.20
N ALA A 109 23.67 -24.75 -8.37
CA ALA A 109 23.12 -26.06 -8.72
C ALA A 109 24.22 -27.07 -9.12
N ALA A 110 25.31 -26.60 -9.71
CA ALA A 110 26.45 -27.40 -10.15
C ALA A 110 27.23 -27.98 -8.95
N ARG A 111 27.29 -29.31 -8.83
CA ARG A 111 27.91 -29.99 -7.69
C ARG A 111 28.92 -31.05 -8.13
N LEU A 112 30.02 -31.13 -7.40
CA LEU A 112 31.00 -32.21 -7.49
C LEU A 112 31.31 -32.69 -6.07
N GLU A 113 31.15 -33.99 -5.80
CA GLU A 113 31.31 -34.57 -4.45
C GLU A 113 30.53 -33.77 -3.38
N ASP A 114 29.25 -33.48 -3.65
CA ASP A 114 28.34 -32.65 -2.83
C ASP A 114 28.77 -31.18 -2.60
N ARG A 115 29.82 -30.72 -3.27
CA ARG A 115 30.27 -29.32 -3.18
C ARG A 115 29.80 -28.54 -4.39
N ALA A 116 28.94 -27.55 -4.14
CA ALA A 116 28.53 -26.57 -5.14
C ALA A 116 29.74 -25.78 -5.68
N LEU A 117 29.74 -25.47 -6.99
CA LEU A 117 30.79 -24.66 -7.62
C LEU A 117 30.80 -23.24 -7.05
N LEU A 118 29.62 -22.63 -6.95
CA LEU A 118 29.41 -21.32 -6.33
C LEU A 118 28.46 -21.46 -5.13
N ARG A 119 28.63 -20.59 -4.14
CA ARG A 119 27.72 -20.45 -3.00
C ARG A 119 27.36 -18.97 -2.83
N PRO A 120 26.60 -18.39 -3.78
CA PRO A 120 26.27 -16.98 -3.73
C PRO A 120 25.51 -16.63 -2.46
N VAL A 121 25.89 -15.53 -1.82
CA VAL A 121 25.16 -14.95 -0.69
C VAL A 121 24.69 -13.57 -1.12
N VAL A 122 23.36 -13.42 -1.24
CA VAL A 122 22.74 -12.16 -1.60
C VAL A 122 22.43 -11.38 -0.33
N HIS A 123 22.95 -10.16 -0.24
CA HIS A 123 22.61 -9.21 0.82
C HIS A 123 21.62 -8.20 0.25
N ALA A 124 20.38 -8.23 0.74
CA ALA A 124 19.38 -7.22 0.38
C ALA A 124 19.31 -6.19 1.50
N PHE A 125 19.52 -4.92 1.15
CA PHE A 125 19.35 -3.80 2.07
C PHE A 125 17.98 -3.18 1.82
N VAL A 126 17.13 -3.19 2.84
CA VAL A 126 15.82 -2.55 2.80
C VAL A 126 15.87 -1.37 3.76
N GLN A 127 15.61 -0.18 3.25
CA GLN A 127 15.45 1.02 4.05
C GLN A 127 13.97 1.40 4.04
N GLY A 128 13.41 1.64 5.24
CA GLY A 128 12.08 2.21 5.34
C GLY A 128 12.04 3.64 4.81
N VAL A 129 10.84 4.15 4.55
CA VAL A 129 10.65 5.57 4.16
C VAL A 129 11.07 6.45 5.34
N GLY A 130 12.19 7.17 5.21
CA GLY A 130 12.77 8.00 6.29
C GLY A 130 11.94 9.24 6.63
N GLY A 131 11.08 9.67 5.72
CA GLY A 131 10.19 10.82 5.86
C GLY A 131 9.98 11.46 4.50
N ALA A 132 8.84 11.19 3.89
CA ALA A 132 8.58 11.70 2.55
C ALA A 132 8.38 13.22 2.54
N VAL A 133 8.88 13.86 1.50
CA VAL A 133 8.77 15.31 1.27
C VAL A 133 8.25 15.60 -0.13
N VAL A 134 7.66 16.77 -0.33
CA VAL A 134 7.28 17.27 -1.66
C VAL A 134 8.02 18.55 -2.02
N THR A 135 8.23 18.73 -3.31
CA THR A 135 8.67 20.00 -3.93
C THR A 135 7.67 20.40 -5.01
N PHE A 136 7.66 21.68 -5.40
CA PHE A 136 6.71 22.22 -6.37
C PHE A 136 7.46 22.84 -7.57
N PRO A 137 7.92 22.01 -8.52
CA PRO A 137 8.64 22.49 -9.69
C PRO A 137 7.75 23.34 -10.62
N GLU A 138 8.38 24.31 -11.28
CA GLU A 138 7.69 25.20 -12.21
C GLU A 138 7.23 24.46 -13.48
N GLY A 139 6.08 24.83 -14.01
CA GLY A 139 5.49 24.19 -15.19
C GLY A 139 4.94 22.78 -14.97
N VAL A 140 4.98 22.26 -13.73
CA VAL A 140 4.44 20.94 -13.37
C VAL A 140 3.15 21.14 -12.56
N GLU A 141 2.06 20.53 -13.04
CA GLU A 141 0.75 20.65 -12.39
C GLU A 141 0.69 20.00 -11.01
N ARG A 142 1.48 18.94 -10.79
CA ARG A 142 1.47 18.14 -9.56
C ARG A 142 2.76 18.31 -8.75
N PRO A 143 2.67 18.26 -7.41
CA PRO A 143 3.86 18.24 -6.57
C PRO A 143 4.72 17.01 -6.88
N ARG A 144 6.03 17.20 -6.84
CA ARG A 144 7.01 16.13 -6.98
C ARG A 144 7.27 15.50 -5.61
N LEU A 145 6.99 14.21 -5.50
CA LEU A 145 7.18 13.39 -4.30
C LEU A 145 8.61 12.83 -4.23
N TRP A 146 9.19 12.91 -3.04
CA TRP A 146 10.44 12.26 -2.66
C TRP A 146 10.20 11.41 -1.41
N LEU A 147 10.75 10.20 -1.37
CA LEU A 147 10.58 9.27 -0.24
C LEU A 147 11.53 9.59 0.93
N SER A 148 12.52 10.43 0.70
CA SER A 148 13.38 11.01 1.73
C SER A 148 13.99 12.33 1.26
N VAL A 149 14.58 13.08 2.20
CA VAL A 149 15.30 14.32 1.88
C VAL A 149 16.60 14.00 1.12
N GLU A 150 17.29 12.92 1.49
CA GLU A 150 18.52 12.50 0.82
C GLU A 150 18.26 12.14 -0.66
N GLN A 151 17.09 11.56 -0.97
CA GLN A 151 16.69 11.29 -2.34
C GLN A 151 16.50 12.58 -3.16
N GLU A 152 15.95 13.62 -2.53
CA GLU A 152 15.80 14.95 -3.16
C GLU A 152 17.16 15.59 -3.38
N GLU A 153 18.04 15.57 -2.38
CA GLU A 153 19.39 16.14 -2.47
C GLU A 153 20.26 15.48 -3.53
N LEU A 154 20.18 14.15 -3.67
CA LEU A 154 20.90 13.38 -4.71
C LEU A 154 20.46 13.74 -6.13
N HIS A 155 19.26 14.27 -6.31
CA HIS A 155 18.79 14.69 -7.63
C HIS A 155 19.51 15.96 -8.13
N GLY A 156 20.13 16.74 -7.22
CA GLY A 156 21.04 17.83 -7.58
C GLY A 156 20.39 18.99 -8.32
N ASP A 157 19.18 19.40 -7.93
CA ASP A 157 18.51 20.55 -8.54
C ASP A 157 19.30 21.86 -8.29
N PRO A 158 19.77 22.57 -9.33
CA PRO A 158 20.55 23.80 -9.17
C PRO A 158 19.72 24.94 -8.53
N ASP A 159 18.39 24.90 -8.64
CA ASP A 159 17.48 25.84 -8.00
C ASP A 159 16.79 25.19 -6.80
N LYS A 160 17.54 25.04 -5.69
CA LYS A 160 17.04 24.42 -4.46
C LYS A 160 15.71 25.05 -4.02
N MET A 161 14.63 24.28 -4.18
CA MET A 161 13.28 24.63 -3.75
C MET A 161 13.09 24.29 -2.27
N ILE A 162 12.10 24.90 -1.62
CA ILE A 162 11.69 24.43 -0.30
C ILE A 162 10.97 23.09 -0.47
N HIS A 163 11.37 22.10 0.34
CA HIS A 163 10.62 20.86 0.47
C HIS A 163 9.68 20.94 1.67
N LEU A 164 8.47 20.38 1.54
CA LEU A 164 7.50 20.29 2.64
C LEU A 164 7.33 18.83 3.06
N LYS A 165 7.31 18.56 4.37
CA LYS A 165 7.07 17.20 4.87
C LYS A 165 5.66 16.74 4.55
N ILE A 166 5.52 15.48 4.18
CA ILE A 166 4.21 14.89 3.89
C ILE A 166 3.66 14.21 5.12
N LEU A 167 2.42 14.56 5.46
CA LEU A 167 1.61 13.85 6.43
C LEU A 167 0.45 13.17 5.71
N THR A 168 -0.05 12.07 6.25
CA THR A 168 -1.24 11.39 5.74
C THR A 168 -2.23 11.08 6.86
N CYS A 169 -3.51 11.14 6.54
CA CYS A 169 -4.54 10.65 7.45
C CYS A 169 -4.40 9.13 7.62
N ASN A 170 -4.29 8.68 8.88
CA ASN A 170 -4.16 7.26 9.22
C ASN A 170 -5.38 6.39 8.84
N LYS A 171 -6.51 7.01 8.47
CA LYS A 171 -7.74 6.34 8.06
C LYS A 171 -7.93 6.36 6.54
N CYS A 172 -7.86 7.54 5.93
CA CYS A 172 -8.20 7.71 4.52
C CYS A 172 -7.03 8.03 3.58
N ALA A 173 -5.82 8.13 4.12
CA ALA A 173 -4.63 8.51 3.37
C ALA A 173 -4.69 9.87 2.66
N GLN A 174 -5.65 10.75 2.98
CA GLN A 174 -5.56 12.18 2.61
C GLN A 174 -4.19 12.70 2.97
N HIS A 175 -3.47 13.22 1.99
CA HIS A 175 -2.17 13.82 2.18
C HIS A 175 -2.30 15.28 2.62
N TYR A 176 -1.29 15.73 3.35
CA TYR A 176 -1.12 17.09 3.83
C TYR A 176 0.36 17.44 3.76
N PHE A 177 0.66 18.72 3.70
CA PHE A 177 2.02 19.26 3.74
C PHE A 177 2.23 20.04 5.03
N GLU A 178 3.39 19.86 5.65
CA GLU A 178 3.82 20.64 6.81
C GLU A 178 4.66 21.81 6.33
N ALA A 179 4.23 23.02 6.67
CA ALA A 179 4.99 24.25 6.51
C ALA A 179 5.14 24.96 7.86
N TRP A 180 6.04 25.93 7.90
CA TRP A 180 6.29 26.75 9.07
C TRP A 180 6.37 28.21 8.67
N ALA A 181 5.67 29.08 9.38
CA ALA A 181 5.55 30.48 9.02
C ALA A 181 5.48 31.39 10.26
N MET A 182 5.97 32.61 10.12
CA MET A 182 5.98 33.62 11.19
C MET A 182 4.57 34.12 11.48
N ASP A 183 4.16 34.08 12.75
CA ASP A 183 2.89 34.60 13.26
C ASP A 183 1.65 34.12 12.46
N PHE A 184 1.67 32.88 11.98
CA PHE A 184 0.51 32.32 11.28
C PHE A 184 -0.54 31.80 12.27
N GLN A 185 -1.76 32.33 12.16
CA GLN A 185 -2.88 31.91 13.00
C GLN A 185 -4.12 31.63 12.15
N PHE A 186 -4.64 30.41 12.20
CA PHE A 186 -5.89 30.07 11.53
C PHE A 186 -6.76 29.17 12.42
N SER A 187 -7.52 29.81 13.31
CA SER A 187 -8.36 29.14 14.30
C SER A 187 -9.84 29.52 14.18
N ASP A 188 -10.18 30.48 13.32
CA ASP A 188 -11.54 30.96 13.06
C ASP A 188 -11.80 31.00 11.53
N LYS A 189 -12.52 32.01 11.02
CA LYS A 189 -12.97 32.07 9.61
C LYS A 189 -11.86 32.29 8.58
N ALA A 190 -10.78 32.97 8.92
CA ALA A 190 -9.70 33.31 7.97
C ALA A 190 -8.32 33.24 8.63
N PRO A 191 -7.25 32.96 7.85
CA PRO A 191 -5.88 33.11 8.32
C PRO A 191 -5.56 34.56 8.70
N MET A 192 -4.79 34.73 9.78
CA MET A 192 -4.41 36.02 10.35
C MET A 192 -2.92 36.05 10.73
N GLY A 193 -2.42 37.25 11.04
CA GLY A 193 -1.04 37.53 11.45
C GLY A 193 -0.10 37.76 10.27
N GLY A 194 1.20 37.59 10.50
CA GLY A 194 2.26 37.79 9.50
C GLY A 194 2.85 39.21 9.50
N GLU A 195 3.59 39.53 8.45
CA GLU A 195 4.28 40.81 8.30
C GLU A 195 3.56 41.69 7.26
N ALA A 196 3.39 42.98 7.58
CA ALA A 196 2.81 43.96 6.67
C ALA A 196 3.89 44.61 5.80
N VAL A 197 3.73 44.57 4.48
CA VAL A 197 4.60 45.21 3.49
C VAL A 197 3.77 46.10 2.57
N GLY A 198 3.85 47.41 2.77
CA GLY A 198 3.07 48.37 2.00
C GLY A 198 1.56 48.17 2.18
N ASN A 199 0.88 47.74 1.12
CA ASN A 199 -0.58 47.55 1.08
C ASN A 199 -1.04 46.09 1.27
N HIS A 200 -0.14 45.18 1.66
CA HIS A 200 -0.47 43.77 1.83
C HIS A 200 0.29 43.16 2.99
N SER A 201 -0.12 41.94 3.37
CA SER A 201 0.61 41.12 4.32
C SER A 201 1.03 39.80 3.68
N PHE A 202 2.04 39.19 4.25
CA PHE A 202 2.48 37.84 3.94
C PHE A 202 3.03 37.19 5.21
N TRP A 203 3.16 35.86 5.21
CA TRP A 203 3.79 35.14 6.30
C TRP A 203 5.18 34.66 5.86
N PRO A 204 6.26 35.32 6.31
CA PRO A 204 7.61 34.83 6.10
C PRO A 204 7.76 33.38 6.57
N HIS A 205 8.58 32.60 5.86
CA HIS A 205 8.97 31.29 6.37
C HIS A 205 9.82 31.48 7.63
N LEU A 206 9.49 30.73 8.69
CA LEU A 206 10.21 30.74 9.94
C LEU A 206 10.12 29.34 10.54
N GLU A 207 11.24 28.68 10.82
CA GLU A 207 11.24 27.33 11.36
C GLU A 207 10.77 27.29 12.84
N GLU A 208 10.36 26.10 13.29
CA GLU A 208 9.96 25.84 14.69
C GLU A 208 11.01 26.32 15.70
N ALA A 209 12.29 26.04 15.42
CA ALA A 209 13.41 26.39 16.29
C ALA A 209 13.56 27.91 16.50
N GLN A 210 13.03 28.71 15.58
CA GLN A 210 13.05 30.18 15.63
C GLN A 210 11.70 30.76 16.07
N GLY A 211 10.77 29.92 16.54
CA GLY A 211 9.44 30.32 17.00
C GLY A 211 8.37 30.39 15.91
N GLY A 212 8.62 29.78 14.74
CA GLY A 212 7.64 29.66 13.67
C GLY A 212 6.40 28.87 14.08
N ASN A 213 5.24 29.25 13.53
CA ASN A 213 3.98 28.54 13.72
C ASN A 213 3.83 27.45 12.65
N ARG A 214 3.45 26.25 13.09
CA ARG A 214 3.15 25.13 12.20
C ARG A 214 1.88 25.38 11.40
N VAL A 215 1.97 25.21 10.08
CA VAL A 215 0.86 25.35 9.14
C VAL A 215 0.66 24.02 8.42
N ILE A 216 -0.59 23.54 8.39
CA ILE A 216 -0.95 22.33 7.66
C ILE A 216 -1.64 22.73 6.37
N LEU A 217 -1.08 22.27 5.25
CA LEU A 217 -1.49 22.62 3.91
C LEU A 217 -1.97 21.37 3.15
N LEU A 218 -2.72 21.56 2.07
CA LEU A 218 -2.98 20.55 1.04
C LEU A 218 -3.19 21.24 -0.30
N ASP A 219 -2.90 20.56 -1.40
CA ASP A 219 -3.21 21.01 -2.77
C ASP A 219 -4.63 20.61 -3.19
N ARG A 220 -5.13 19.45 -2.73
CA ARG A 220 -6.44 18.91 -3.08
C ARG A 220 -6.96 17.85 -2.10
N LEU A 221 -8.26 17.59 -2.14
CA LEU A 221 -8.84 16.44 -1.45
C LEU A 221 -8.54 15.14 -2.20
N ALA A 222 -8.21 14.10 -1.44
CA ALA A 222 -8.09 12.75 -1.96
C ALA A 222 -9.48 12.25 -2.36
N GLY A 223 -9.66 12.00 -3.66
CA GLY A 223 -10.91 11.52 -4.26
C GLY A 223 -11.73 12.59 -4.98
N SER A 224 -11.41 13.89 -4.85
CA SER A 224 -12.16 14.99 -5.49
C SER A 224 -11.87 15.16 -7.00
N GLY A 225 -11.48 14.08 -7.68
CA GLY A 225 -11.11 14.10 -9.10
C GLY A 225 -11.61 12.91 -9.91
N GLU A 226 -12.41 12.01 -9.31
CA GLU A 226 -13.01 10.88 -10.01
C GLU A 226 -14.53 11.05 -10.21
N ASP A 227 -15.19 11.82 -9.35
CA ASP A 227 -16.61 12.17 -9.48
C ASP A 227 -16.72 13.69 -9.63
N GLY A 228 -17.15 14.16 -10.81
CA GLY A 228 -17.18 15.57 -11.22
C GLY A 228 -18.18 16.48 -10.50
N GLU A 229 -18.53 16.18 -9.24
CA GLU A 229 -19.45 16.99 -8.43
C GLU A 229 -19.00 16.99 -6.97
N ASP A 230 -18.12 17.94 -6.63
CA ASP A 230 -18.04 18.62 -5.33
C ASP A 230 -17.05 19.79 -5.52
N ASN A 231 -17.57 20.89 -6.07
CA ASN A 231 -16.84 22.16 -6.21
C ASN A 231 -16.82 22.96 -4.88
N ASP A 232 -17.18 22.32 -3.78
CA ASP A 232 -17.11 22.89 -2.45
C ASP A 232 -15.68 22.67 -1.91
N GLU A 233 -14.92 23.77 -1.77
CA GLU A 233 -13.67 23.75 -1.03
C GLU A 233 -13.86 23.03 0.32
N PRO A 234 -12.90 22.20 0.75
CA PRO A 234 -13.03 21.50 2.02
C PRO A 234 -13.40 22.45 3.15
N GLN A 235 -14.44 22.09 3.91
CA GLN A 235 -14.82 22.88 5.08
C GLN A 235 -13.62 23.06 6.02
N ALA A 236 -13.48 24.27 6.57
CA ALA A 236 -12.37 24.64 7.46
C ALA A 236 -11.00 24.68 6.75
N THR A 237 -10.98 25.10 5.48
CA THR A 237 -9.77 25.50 4.78
C THR A 237 -9.84 26.94 4.28
N ALA A 238 -8.69 27.52 3.96
CA ALA A 238 -8.57 28.82 3.29
C ALA A 238 -7.44 28.78 2.26
N GLU A 239 -7.63 29.44 1.12
CA GLU A 239 -6.58 29.54 0.10
C GLU A 239 -5.38 30.33 0.61
N VAL A 240 -4.18 29.82 0.31
CA VAL A 240 -2.90 30.47 0.52
C VAL A 240 -1.96 30.18 -0.64
N PHE A 241 -1.01 31.06 -0.89
CA PHE A 241 -0.09 30.97 -2.01
C PHE A 241 1.34 30.83 -1.51
N LEU A 242 1.97 29.70 -1.83
CA LEU A 242 3.30 29.31 -1.36
C LEU A 242 4.38 29.73 -2.36
N CYS A 243 5.42 30.41 -1.84
CA CYS A 243 6.68 30.60 -2.55
C CYS A 243 7.46 29.27 -2.60
N ARG A 244 7.58 28.66 -3.79
CA ARG A 244 8.27 27.37 -3.98
C ARG A 244 9.76 27.38 -3.60
N TRP A 245 10.39 28.55 -3.51
CA TRP A 245 11.82 28.66 -3.21
C TRP A 245 12.11 28.84 -1.73
N CYS A 246 11.34 29.67 -1.02
CA CYS A 246 11.64 30.03 0.36
C CYS A 246 10.57 29.66 1.37
N GLY A 247 9.40 29.17 0.95
CA GLY A 247 8.34 28.74 1.84
C GLY A 247 7.42 29.83 2.39
N ALA A 248 7.63 31.09 2.02
CA ALA A 248 6.75 32.17 2.43
C ALA A 248 5.32 31.95 1.89
N LEU A 249 4.31 32.28 2.70
CA LEU A 249 2.89 32.15 2.35
C LEU A 249 2.26 33.52 2.13
N TYR A 250 1.30 33.60 1.22
CA TYR A 250 0.56 34.82 0.91
C TYR A 250 -0.95 34.56 0.92
N PRO A 251 -1.78 35.56 1.29
CA PRO A 251 -3.24 35.45 1.22
C PRO A 251 -3.80 35.58 -0.20
N ALA A 252 -2.99 36.03 -1.17
CA ALA A 252 -3.37 36.22 -2.57
C ALA A 252 -2.18 35.97 -3.51
N GLU A 253 -2.45 35.73 -4.80
CA GLU A 253 -1.41 35.57 -5.82
C GLU A 253 -0.49 36.80 -5.94
N ARG A 254 0.77 36.54 -6.29
CA ARG A 254 1.81 37.54 -6.50
C ARG A 254 2.84 37.06 -7.53
N ASP A 255 3.41 38.02 -8.25
CA ASP A 255 4.48 37.76 -9.24
C ASP A 255 5.89 37.78 -8.63
N LYS A 256 6.04 38.34 -7.42
CA LYS A 256 7.34 38.49 -6.76
C LYS A 256 7.22 38.21 -5.27
N CYS A 257 8.14 37.41 -4.75
CA CYS A 257 8.20 37.07 -3.34
C CYS A 257 8.97 38.14 -2.54
N ASN A 258 8.34 38.70 -1.50
CA ASN A 258 8.97 39.60 -0.54
C ASN A 258 10.01 38.91 0.37
N GLY A 259 9.87 37.59 0.60
CA GLY A 259 10.80 36.83 1.45
C GLY A 259 12.16 36.55 0.81
N CYS A 260 12.20 36.12 -0.46
CA CYS A 260 13.46 35.79 -1.16
C CYS A 260 13.77 36.67 -2.38
N GLY A 261 12.88 37.59 -2.75
CA GLY A 261 13.06 38.50 -3.88
C GLY A 261 12.86 37.87 -5.27
N ARG A 262 12.72 36.54 -5.38
CA ARG A 262 12.51 35.84 -6.66
C ARG A 262 11.15 36.20 -7.26
N SER A 263 11.12 36.25 -8.60
CA SER A 263 9.89 36.45 -9.38
C SER A 263 9.41 35.12 -9.97
N GLY A 264 8.10 34.95 -10.09
CA GLY A 264 7.44 33.77 -10.63
C GLY A 264 6.15 33.44 -9.88
N ALA A 265 5.30 32.63 -10.50
CA ALA A 265 3.98 32.29 -9.96
C ALA A 265 4.10 31.57 -8.60
N LEU A 266 3.23 31.92 -7.65
CA LEU A 266 3.12 31.20 -6.39
C LEU A 266 2.30 29.91 -6.55
N VAL A 267 2.50 28.95 -5.66
CA VAL A 267 1.77 27.67 -5.66
C VAL A 267 0.51 27.83 -4.82
N ARG A 268 -0.67 27.73 -5.43
CA ARG A 268 -1.95 27.73 -4.71
C ARG A 268 -2.08 26.46 -3.87
N LEU A 269 -2.33 26.64 -2.57
CA LEU A 269 -2.59 25.59 -1.60
C LEU A 269 -3.76 26.00 -0.69
N LEU A 270 -4.27 25.04 0.07
CA LEU A 270 -5.31 25.24 1.06
C LEU A 270 -4.70 25.05 2.44
N ALA A 271 -4.71 26.09 3.27
CA ALA A 271 -4.40 25.99 4.69
C ALA A 271 -5.57 25.36 5.45
N VAL A 272 -5.27 24.48 6.40
CA VAL A 272 -6.26 23.81 7.25
C VAL A 272 -6.41 24.54 8.58
N GLN A 273 -7.64 24.74 9.02
CA GLN A 273 -7.94 25.36 10.31
C GLN A 273 -7.37 24.52 11.46
N ASN A 274 -6.59 25.17 12.31
CA ASN A 274 -5.95 24.59 13.48
C ASN A 274 -6.88 24.61 14.71
N SER A 275 -6.61 23.74 15.66
CA SER A 275 -7.31 23.70 16.95
C SER A 275 -6.93 24.90 17.82
N ILE A 276 -7.93 25.65 18.31
CA ILE A 276 -7.72 26.72 19.32
C ILE A 276 -7.02 26.16 20.58
N LYS A 277 -7.38 24.95 21.00
CA LYS A 277 -6.83 24.31 22.21
C LYS A 277 -5.42 23.73 22.01
N GLN A 278 -5.01 23.53 20.75
CA GLN A 278 -3.74 22.93 20.37
C GLN A 278 -3.24 23.63 19.09
N PRO A 279 -2.66 24.85 19.22
CA PRO A 279 -2.17 25.60 18.06
C PRO A 279 -1.23 24.76 17.19
N GLY A 280 -1.34 24.89 15.86
CA GLY A 280 -0.54 24.12 14.91
C GLY A 280 -0.96 22.66 14.68
N LYS A 281 -2.01 22.18 15.37
CA LYS A 281 -2.53 20.81 15.23
C LYS A 281 -3.96 20.80 14.69
N ILE A 282 -4.29 19.79 13.90
CA ILE A 282 -5.65 19.61 13.38
C ILE A 282 -6.51 18.72 14.29
N GLY A 283 -7.78 19.09 14.42
CA GLY A 283 -8.76 18.36 15.22
C GLY A 283 -9.38 17.16 14.49
N LYS A 284 -9.58 17.31 13.17
CA LYS A 284 -10.24 16.32 12.30
C LYS A 284 -9.59 16.33 10.91
N CYS A 285 -9.57 15.17 10.24
CA CYS A 285 -9.22 15.07 8.83
C CYS A 285 -10.28 15.78 7.97
N VAL A 286 -9.87 16.63 7.02
CA VAL A 286 -10.79 17.37 6.13
C VAL A 286 -11.52 16.47 5.14
N SER A 287 -10.95 15.32 4.76
CA SER A 287 -11.56 14.38 3.80
C SER A 287 -12.53 13.37 4.44
N CYS A 288 -12.12 12.68 5.51
CA CYS A 288 -12.92 11.60 6.11
C CYS A 288 -13.48 11.89 7.50
N GLY A 289 -13.16 13.06 8.08
CA GLY A 289 -13.63 13.44 9.42
C GLY A 289 -13.01 12.65 10.58
N ALA A 290 -11.98 11.82 10.34
CA ALA A 290 -11.26 11.12 11.41
C ALA A 290 -10.76 12.12 12.45
N ARG A 291 -11.13 11.91 13.72
CA ARG A 291 -10.82 12.83 14.83
C ARG A 291 -9.49 12.48 15.48
N GLY A 292 -8.74 13.52 15.85
CA GLY A 292 -7.66 13.37 16.82
C GLY A 292 -8.22 13.00 18.20
N ARG A 293 -7.36 12.47 19.07
CA ARG A 293 -7.72 12.06 20.43
C ARG A 293 -6.60 12.35 21.42
N PHE A 294 -6.96 12.62 22.66
CA PHE A 294 -5.99 12.59 23.75
C PHE A 294 -5.63 11.14 24.09
N LEU A 295 -4.33 10.87 24.18
CA LEU A 295 -3.80 9.56 24.57
C LEU A 295 -2.53 9.78 25.39
N PHE A 296 -2.46 9.18 26.58
CA PHE A 296 -1.29 9.26 27.48
C PHE A 296 -0.76 10.69 27.68
N GLY A 297 -1.67 11.64 27.96
CA GLY A 297 -1.31 13.04 28.22
C GLY A 297 -0.96 13.88 26.99
N SER A 298 -1.02 13.32 25.77
CA SER A 298 -0.68 14.04 24.54
C SER A 298 -1.83 14.05 23.53
N TRP A 299 -1.97 15.13 22.75
CA TRP A 299 -2.89 15.17 21.61
C TRP A 299 -2.31 14.38 20.44
N ARG A 300 -3.02 13.33 20.03
CA ARG A 300 -2.72 12.54 18.83
C ARG A 300 -3.60 13.00 17.68
N GLU A 301 -2.97 13.67 16.72
CA GLU A 301 -3.61 14.06 15.45
C GLU A 301 -4.04 12.84 14.62
N PRO A 302 -5.06 12.98 13.76
CA PRO A 302 -5.46 11.96 12.79
C PRO A 302 -4.48 11.83 11.62
N ILE A 303 -3.51 12.75 11.51
CA ILE A 303 -2.48 12.77 10.48
C ILE A 303 -1.12 12.38 11.06
N ARG A 304 -0.30 11.69 10.25
CA ARG A 304 1.03 11.22 10.63
C ARG A 304 2.02 11.44 9.49
N PRO A 305 3.29 11.74 9.79
CA PRO A 305 4.33 11.79 8.77
C PRO A 305 4.37 10.49 7.99
N VAL A 306 4.57 10.58 6.67
CA VAL A 306 4.78 9.40 5.83
C VAL A 306 6.19 8.90 6.08
N ARG A 307 6.29 8.02 7.06
CA ARG A 307 7.51 7.30 7.40
C ARG A 307 7.16 5.85 7.66
N ALA A 308 8.02 4.95 7.22
CA ALA A 308 7.90 3.54 7.53
C ALA A 308 9.05 3.19 8.48
N THR A 309 8.71 2.49 9.56
CA THR A 309 9.74 1.95 10.45
C THR A 309 10.34 0.74 9.75
N THR A 310 11.64 0.78 9.46
CA THR A 310 12.35 -0.26 8.70
C THR A 310 12.07 -1.67 9.24
N VAL A 311 11.89 -1.80 10.55
CA VAL A 311 11.58 -3.08 11.21
C VAL A 311 10.25 -3.69 10.74
N ALA A 312 9.22 -2.86 10.52
CA ALA A 312 7.92 -3.31 10.06
C ALA A 312 8.00 -3.89 8.63
N ASP A 313 8.63 -3.15 7.72
CA ASP A 313 8.78 -3.54 6.32
C ASP A 313 9.60 -4.83 6.19
N VAL A 314 10.73 -4.88 6.90
CA VAL A 314 11.60 -6.06 6.95
C VAL A 314 10.84 -7.27 7.49
N TYR A 315 10.02 -7.12 8.53
CA TYR A 315 9.25 -8.24 9.06
C TYR A 315 8.21 -8.77 8.08
N VAL A 316 7.43 -7.89 7.45
CA VAL A 316 6.41 -8.30 6.47
C VAL A 316 7.07 -9.02 5.29
N LEU A 317 8.16 -8.45 4.75
CA LEU A 317 8.92 -9.07 3.67
C LEU A 317 9.51 -10.41 4.11
N SER A 318 10.09 -10.48 5.31
CA SER A 318 10.70 -11.72 5.84
C SER A 318 9.67 -12.83 6.02
N GLN A 319 8.46 -12.51 6.49
CA GLN A 319 7.37 -13.49 6.63
C GLN A 319 6.96 -14.06 5.27
N GLU A 320 6.78 -13.22 4.25
CA GLU A 320 6.46 -13.68 2.90
C GLU A 320 7.64 -14.46 2.27
N MET A 321 8.88 -14.06 2.51
CA MET A 321 10.06 -14.79 2.04
C MET A 321 10.16 -16.18 2.68
N ILE A 322 9.99 -16.30 4.01
CA ILE A 322 9.98 -17.59 4.71
C ILE A 322 8.87 -18.48 4.17
N ARG A 323 7.69 -17.92 3.90
CA ARG A 323 6.54 -18.65 3.36
C ARG A 323 6.85 -19.28 2.01
N HIS A 324 7.57 -18.57 1.15
CA HIS A 324 7.95 -19.05 -0.17
C HIS A 324 9.28 -19.84 -0.17
N ALA A 325 9.98 -19.91 0.95
CA ALA A 325 11.24 -20.63 1.08
C ALA A 325 11.02 -22.10 1.43
N GLU A 326 11.47 -23.02 0.57
CA GLU A 326 11.47 -24.46 0.85
C GLU A 326 12.44 -24.84 1.99
N ARG A 327 13.47 -24.01 2.24
CA ARG A 327 14.39 -24.14 3.37
C ARG A 327 14.32 -22.88 4.25
N ALA A 328 13.77 -23.04 5.44
CA ALA A 328 13.59 -21.98 6.43
C ALA A 328 14.92 -21.57 7.10
N ARG A 329 15.84 -20.96 6.35
CA ARG A 329 17.04 -20.29 6.91
C ARG A 329 17.11 -18.86 6.41
N LEU A 330 16.31 -18.00 7.03
CA LEU A 330 16.39 -16.55 6.86
C LEU A 330 16.99 -15.95 8.14
N LEU A 331 18.11 -15.23 8.01
CA LEU A 331 18.67 -14.41 9.08
C LEU A 331 18.29 -12.96 8.80
N VAL A 332 17.57 -12.35 9.76
CA VAL A 332 17.11 -10.98 9.67
C VAL A 332 17.85 -10.15 10.72
N PHE A 333 18.52 -9.10 10.28
CA PHE A 333 19.14 -8.11 11.15
C PHE A 333 18.35 -6.81 11.04
N ALA A 334 18.03 -6.21 12.18
CA ALA A 334 17.40 -4.90 12.24
C ALA A 334 18.22 -4.01 13.18
N ASP A 335 18.45 -2.77 12.76
CA ASP A 335 19.38 -1.83 13.40
C ASP A 335 18.97 -1.44 14.83
N ASN A 336 17.68 -1.57 15.19
CA ASN A 336 17.20 -1.28 16.54
C ASN A 336 16.35 -2.42 17.15
N ARG A 337 16.97 -3.18 18.08
CA ARG A 337 16.30 -4.27 18.83
C ARG A 337 15.16 -3.78 19.73
N GLN A 338 15.23 -2.57 20.26
CA GLN A 338 14.19 -2.02 21.14
C GLN A 338 12.95 -1.61 20.32
N ASP A 339 13.15 -0.90 19.21
CA ASP A 339 12.05 -0.55 18.29
C ASP A 339 11.36 -1.80 17.75
N ALA A 340 12.13 -2.85 17.42
CA ALA A 340 11.60 -4.14 17.01
C ALA A 340 10.67 -4.76 18.07
N ALA A 341 11.10 -4.75 19.34
CA ALA A 341 10.30 -5.28 20.44
C ALA A 341 9.02 -4.47 20.68
N PHE A 342 9.09 -3.14 20.64
CA PHE A 342 7.92 -2.26 20.81
C PHE A 342 6.90 -2.40 19.66
N GLN A 343 7.37 -2.72 18.46
CA GLN A 343 6.50 -2.84 17.29
C GLN A 343 5.97 -4.25 17.04
N ALA A 344 6.53 -5.28 17.68
CA ALA A 344 6.18 -6.69 17.43
C ALA A 344 4.68 -6.99 17.49
N GLY A 345 3.95 -6.42 18.47
CA GLY A 345 2.50 -6.61 18.58
C GLY A 345 1.72 -5.95 17.43
N TRP A 346 2.06 -4.72 17.08
CA TRP A 346 1.46 -4.00 15.96
C TRP A 346 1.76 -4.68 14.62
N MET A 347 2.99 -5.16 14.45
CA MET A 347 3.46 -5.90 13.27
C MET A 347 2.73 -7.22 13.11
N GLY A 348 2.52 -7.96 14.21
CA GLY A 348 1.73 -9.18 14.23
C GLY A 348 0.30 -8.92 13.74
N ASP A 349 -0.39 -7.93 14.30
CA ASP A 349 -1.76 -7.59 13.90
C ASP A 349 -1.87 -7.18 12.42
N HIS A 350 -0.90 -6.40 11.91
CA HIS A 350 -0.87 -6.00 10.50
C HIS A 350 -0.61 -7.20 9.59
N ALA A 351 0.40 -8.01 9.91
CA ALA A 351 0.74 -9.21 9.15
C ALA A 351 -0.46 -10.18 9.08
N ARG A 352 -1.19 -10.40 10.18
CA ARG A 352 -2.42 -11.20 10.19
C ARG A 352 -3.45 -10.69 9.17
N ARG A 353 -3.69 -9.39 9.15
CA ARG A 353 -4.68 -8.77 8.24
C ARG A 353 -4.27 -8.90 6.78
N TYR A 354 -3.03 -8.56 6.43
CA TYR A 354 -2.53 -8.69 5.06
C TYR A 354 -2.51 -10.16 4.62
N ARG A 355 -2.13 -11.07 5.52
CA ARG A 355 -2.12 -12.51 5.26
C ARG A 355 -3.52 -13.05 4.97
N LEU A 356 -4.52 -12.68 5.77
CA LEU A 356 -5.92 -13.10 5.53
C LEU A 356 -6.44 -12.57 4.18
N ARG A 357 -6.14 -11.30 3.85
CA ARG A 357 -6.45 -10.74 2.52
C ARG A 357 -5.72 -11.44 1.40
N GLY A 358 -4.47 -11.82 1.63
CA GLY A 358 -3.69 -12.66 0.74
C GLY A 358 -4.47 -13.93 0.41
N LEU A 359 -4.91 -14.69 1.43
CA LEU A 359 -5.71 -15.90 1.25
C LEU A 359 -7.02 -15.65 0.48
N MET A 360 -7.72 -14.54 0.76
CA MET A 360 -8.92 -14.15 0.00
C MET A 360 -8.59 -13.88 -1.47
N TRP A 361 -7.51 -13.12 -1.73
CA TRP A 361 -7.05 -12.83 -3.08
C TRP A 361 -6.63 -14.08 -3.85
N GLU A 362 -6.02 -15.07 -3.19
CA GLU A 362 -5.64 -16.33 -3.84
C GLU A 362 -6.83 -17.03 -4.49
N LEU A 363 -8.00 -16.97 -3.84
CA LEU A 363 -9.26 -17.56 -4.32
C LEU A 363 -9.98 -16.65 -5.32
N ILE A 364 -10.04 -15.33 -5.04
CA ILE A 364 -10.72 -14.36 -5.92
C ILE A 364 -10.08 -14.30 -7.31
N ARG A 365 -8.76 -14.47 -7.42
CA ARG A 365 -8.07 -14.45 -8.72
C ARG A 365 -8.37 -15.67 -9.60
N GLU A 366 -8.87 -16.77 -9.02
CA GLU A 366 -9.23 -17.99 -9.77
C GLU A 366 -10.59 -17.82 -10.48
N GLY A 367 -11.43 -16.91 -10.00
CA GLY A 367 -12.70 -16.57 -10.64
C GLY A 367 -13.70 -15.95 -9.68
N ARG A 368 -14.94 -15.80 -10.17
CA ARG A 368 -16.07 -15.35 -9.37
C ARG A 368 -16.34 -16.37 -8.25
N ILE A 369 -16.47 -15.88 -7.01
CA ILE A 369 -16.74 -16.70 -5.84
C ILE A 369 -17.81 -16.05 -4.96
N SER A 370 -18.73 -16.83 -4.42
CA SER A 370 -19.74 -16.32 -3.49
C SER A 370 -19.12 -16.05 -2.12
N ILE A 371 -19.72 -15.16 -1.32
CA ILE A 371 -19.26 -14.88 0.05
C ILE A 371 -19.28 -16.16 0.90
N GLY A 372 -20.29 -17.01 0.73
CA GLY A 372 -20.42 -18.27 1.45
C GLY A 372 -19.30 -19.23 1.12
N ASP A 373 -19.01 -19.42 -0.17
CA ASP A 373 -17.97 -20.33 -0.64
C ASP A 373 -16.57 -19.81 -0.27
N LEU A 374 -16.35 -18.49 -0.33
CA LEU A 374 -15.10 -17.88 0.12
C LEU A 374 -14.85 -18.18 1.60
N VAL A 375 -15.86 -17.99 2.46
CA VAL A 375 -15.75 -18.32 3.89
C VAL A 375 -15.53 -19.80 4.11
N ALA A 376 -16.21 -20.68 3.36
CA ALA A 376 -16.05 -22.13 3.47
C ALA A 376 -14.62 -22.57 3.09
N HIS A 377 -14.07 -22.08 2.00
CA HIS A 377 -12.69 -22.39 1.58
C HIS A 377 -11.65 -21.87 2.59
N LEU A 378 -11.85 -20.67 3.13
CA LEU A 378 -10.98 -20.15 4.20
C LEU A 378 -11.06 -21.01 5.45
N ASP A 379 -12.27 -21.44 5.85
CA ASP A 379 -12.46 -22.33 7.00
C ASP A 379 -11.75 -23.67 6.80
N GLU A 380 -11.94 -24.32 5.65
CA GLU A 380 -11.30 -25.60 5.33
C GLU A 380 -9.77 -25.48 5.34
N ARG A 381 -9.23 -24.42 4.73
CA ARG A 381 -7.79 -24.20 4.69
C ARG A 381 -7.21 -24.00 6.09
N LEU A 382 -7.88 -23.21 6.93
CA LEU A 382 -7.47 -22.96 8.31
C LEU A 382 -7.88 -24.09 9.27
N ASP A 383 -8.59 -25.10 8.80
CA ASP A 383 -8.82 -26.34 9.54
C ASP A 383 -7.71 -27.36 9.31
N ARG A 384 -7.11 -27.37 8.10
CA ARG A 384 -6.01 -28.29 7.76
C ARG A 384 -4.67 -27.87 8.37
N ASP A 385 -4.50 -26.58 8.69
CA ASP A 385 -3.25 -26.03 9.24
C ASP A 385 -3.54 -25.25 10.54
N ASP A 386 -3.41 -25.95 11.68
CA ASP A 386 -3.65 -25.38 13.01
C ASP A 386 -2.65 -24.26 13.35
N ALA A 387 -1.42 -24.35 12.87
CA ALA A 387 -0.40 -23.33 13.13
C ALA A 387 -0.77 -22.02 12.42
N LEU A 388 -1.15 -22.09 11.15
CA LEU A 388 -1.64 -20.95 10.38
C LEU A 388 -2.95 -20.39 10.96
N SER A 389 -3.87 -21.28 11.34
CA SER A 389 -5.14 -20.92 11.96
C SER A 389 -4.95 -20.13 13.24
N LYS A 390 -4.09 -20.62 14.15
CA LYS A 390 -3.77 -19.96 15.41
C LYS A 390 -3.03 -18.64 15.21
N ALA A 391 -2.14 -18.60 14.22
CA ALA A 391 -1.42 -17.38 13.86
C ALA A 391 -2.37 -16.29 13.32
N LEU A 392 -3.38 -16.65 12.52
CA LEU A 392 -4.28 -15.68 11.88
C LEU A 392 -5.49 -15.30 12.72
N LEU A 393 -6.03 -16.25 13.50
CA LEU A 393 -7.31 -16.12 14.20
C LEU A 393 -7.16 -16.32 15.73
N PRO A 394 -6.21 -15.66 16.41
CA PRO A 394 -5.96 -15.90 17.83
C PRO A 394 -7.20 -15.67 18.69
N GLU A 395 -8.10 -14.77 18.28
CA GLU A 395 -9.36 -14.49 18.98
C GLU A 395 -10.25 -15.74 19.07
N VAL A 396 -10.28 -16.58 18.03
CA VAL A 396 -11.07 -17.82 18.02
C VAL A 396 -10.45 -18.85 18.98
N TRP A 397 -9.13 -19.03 18.89
CA TRP A 397 -8.37 -19.99 19.69
C TRP A 397 -8.30 -19.64 21.18
N LEU A 398 -8.44 -18.36 21.53
CA LEU A 398 -8.53 -17.90 22.93
C LEU A 398 -9.88 -18.21 23.57
N ILE A 399 -10.95 -18.31 22.77
CA ILE A 399 -12.30 -18.57 23.27
C ILE A 399 -12.55 -20.07 23.40
N GLU A 400 -12.16 -20.82 22.38
CA GLU A 400 -12.45 -22.24 22.26
C GLU A 400 -11.19 -22.95 21.75
N TYR A 401 -10.80 -24.04 22.39
CA TYR A 401 -9.69 -24.85 21.90
C TYR A 401 -10.19 -25.85 20.85
N LYS A 402 -9.43 -26.05 19.77
CA LYS A 402 -9.79 -27.04 18.75
C LYS A 402 -9.63 -28.46 19.32
N THR A 403 -10.74 -29.18 19.43
CA THR A 403 -10.75 -30.60 19.83
C THR A 403 -11.08 -31.48 18.63
N ARG A 404 -10.67 -32.75 18.66
CA ARG A 404 -10.89 -33.69 17.54
C ARG A 404 -12.36 -33.97 17.24
N THR A 405 -13.25 -33.74 18.20
CA THR A 405 -14.68 -34.10 18.13
C THR A 405 -15.61 -32.89 18.34
N GLY A 406 -15.08 -31.71 18.70
CA GLY A 406 -15.89 -30.54 19.00
C GLY A 406 -16.15 -29.65 17.79
N HIS A 407 -17.41 -29.28 17.56
CA HIS A 407 -17.81 -28.39 16.46
C HIS A 407 -17.72 -26.90 16.82
N ARG A 408 -17.67 -26.54 18.11
CA ARG A 408 -17.70 -25.15 18.59
C ARG A 408 -16.56 -24.29 18.05
N HIS A 409 -15.35 -24.84 17.96
CA HIS A 409 -14.22 -24.12 17.38
C HIS A 409 -14.46 -23.79 15.91
N GLN A 410 -14.97 -24.77 15.15
CA GLN A 410 -15.31 -24.57 13.73
C GLN A 410 -16.42 -23.53 13.57
N GLU A 411 -17.47 -23.57 14.39
CA GLU A 411 -18.56 -22.59 14.36
C GLU A 411 -18.04 -21.17 14.62
N HIS A 412 -17.22 -20.99 15.67
CA HIS A 412 -16.60 -19.71 15.97
C HIS A 412 -15.64 -19.24 14.87
N ARG A 413 -14.87 -20.17 14.26
CA ARG A 413 -13.96 -19.86 13.15
C ARG A 413 -14.73 -19.40 11.92
N LYS A 414 -15.77 -20.13 11.49
CA LYS A 414 -16.64 -19.74 10.37
C LYS A 414 -17.29 -18.40 10.61
N TYR A 415 -17.81 -18.16 11.82
CA TYR A 415 -18.42 -16.90 12.19
C TYR A 415 -17.41 -15.73 12.11
N TYR A 416 -16.22 -15.90 12.70
CA TYR A 416 -15.17 -14.90 12.65
C TYR A 416 -14.75 -14.58 11.22
N LEU A 417 -14.50 -15.61 10.40
CA LEU A 417 -14.11 -15.45 9.00
C LEU A 417 -15.19 -14.70 8.21
N ARG A 418 -16.46 -15.03 8.42
CA ARG A 418 -17.57 -14.31 7.79
C ARG A 418 -17.56 -12.83 8.14
N LEU A 419 -17.38 -12.48 9.41
CA LEU A 419 -17.27 -11.09 9.83
C LEU A 419 -16.10 -10.37 9.15
N LYS A 420 -14.93 -11.01 9.04
CA LYS A 420 -13.77 -10.40 8.37
C LYS A 420 -14.00 -10.20 6.88
N VAL A 421 -14.64 -11.15 6.20
CA VAL A 421 -15.02 -11.01 4.79
C VAL A 421 -16.04 -9.87 4.62
N LEU A 422 -17.07 -9.79 5.46
CA LEU A 422 -18.06 -8.71 5.40
C LEU A 422 -17.44 -7.33 5.67
N LEU A 423 -16.51 -7.22 6.62
CA LEU A 423 -15.80 -5.97 6.91
C LEU A 423 -14.90 -5.56 5.74
N GLU A 424 -14.26 -6.52 5.07
CA GLU A 424 -13.50 -6.25 3.84
C GLU A 424 -14.41 -5.76 2.71
N LEU A 425 -15.59 -6.36 2.57
CA LEU A 425 -16.62 -6.01 1.57
C LEU A 425 -17.38 -4.72 1.89
N THR A 426 -17.25 -4.13 3.06
CA THR A 426 -17.97 -2.90 3.42
C THR A 426 -17.02 -1.74 3.69
N MET A 427 -15.74 -1.92 3.35
CA MET A 427 -14.71 -0.91 3.52
C MET A 427 -15.01 0.31 2.65
N SER A 428 -14.85 1.49 3.25
CA SER A 428 -15.08 2.75 2.54
C SER A 428 -14.05 2.95 1.42
N LEU A 429 -14.44 3.53 0.28
CA LEU A 429 -13.50 3.98 -0.76
C LEU A 429 -12.42 4.92 -0.22
N LYS A 430 -12.77 5.69 0.82
CA LYS A 430 -11.81 6.59 1.46
C LYS A 430 -10.71 5.78 2.17
N GLU A 431 -10.96 4.55 2.62
CA GLU A 431 -9.98 3.69 3.27
C GLU A 431 -9.18 2.89 2.24
N ARG A 432 -7.92 3.28 2.00
CA ARG A 432 -7.07 2.69 0.92
C ARG A 432 -6.37 1.38 1.27
N THR A 433 -6.86 0.63 2.26
CA THR A 433 -6.15 -0.55 2.78
C THR A 433 -6.79 -1.88 2.39
N GLY A 434 -7.88 -1.88 1.63
CA GLY A 434 -8.60 -3.10 1.26
C GLY A 434 -8.27 -3.62 -0.14
N LEU A 435 -8.69 -4.86 -0.41
CA LEU A 435 -8.56 -5.53 -1.70
C LEU A 435 -9.27 -4.76 -2.81
N GLU A 436 -10.47 -4.26 -2.56
CA GLU A 436 -11.23 -3.48 -3.54
C GLU A 436 -10.58 -2.11 -3.84
N PRO A 437 -10.19 -1.29 -2.84
CA PRO A 437 -9.37 -0.08 -3.08
C PRO A 437 -8.04 -0.31 -3.82
N TRP A 438 -7.45 -1.50 -3.73
CA TRP A 438 -6.24 -1.86 -4.49
C TRP A 438 -6.52 -2.38 -5.91
N GLY A 439 -7.78 -2.44 -6.33
CA GLY A 439 -8.17 -3.00 -7.62
C GLY A 439 -8.01 -4.53 -7.70
N ARG A 440 -7.99 -5.22 -6.55
CA ARG A 440 -7.88 -6.70 -6.46
C ARG A 440 -9.24 -7.40 -6.30
N MET A 441 -10.32 -6.65 -6.07
CA MET A 441 -11.65 -7.20 -5.89
C MET A 441 -12.69 -6.24 -6.47
N LYS A 442 -13.73 -6.80 -7.07
CA LYS A 442 -14.99 -6.13 -7.42
C LYS A 442 -16.14 -6.97 -6.86
N VAL A 443 -17.24 -6.31 -6.50
CA VAL A 443 -18.48 -6.99 -6.12
C VAL A 443 -19.41 -7.06 -7.32
N ASP A 444 -19.85 -8.28 -7.65
CA ASP A 444 -20.93 -8.51 -8.59
C ASP A 444 -22.21 -8.86 -7.79
N TYR A 445 -23.31 -8.19 -8.11
CA TYR A 445 -24.58 -8.38 -7.43
C TYR A 445 -25.41 -9.46 -8.14
N HIS A 446 -25.69 -10.55 -7.44
CA HIS A 446 -26.45 -11.66 -7.99
C HIS A 446 -27.83 -11.22 -8.48
N GLY A 447 -28.20 -11.65 -9.70
CA GLY A 447 -29.47 -11.30 -10.33
C GLY A 447 -29.48 -9.96 -11.05
N LEU A 448 -28.37 -9.23 -11.07
CA LEU A 448 -28.23 -7.98 -11.81
C LEU A 448 -27.40 -8.25 -13.08
N ASP A 449 -28.06 -8.35 -14.22
CA ASP A 449 -27.45 -8.65 -15.51
C ASP A 449 -27.96 -7.73 -16.62
N VAL A 450 -27.17 -7.57 -17.68
CA VAL A 450 -27.52 -6.74 -18.85
C VAL A 450 -28.79 -7.26 -19.53
N SER A 451 -29.02 -8.58 -19.52
CA SER A 451 -30.19 -9.21 -20.13
C SER A 451 -31.49 -9.07 -19.32
N ASP A 452 -31.43 -8.49 -18.12
CA ASP A 452 -32.62 -8.31 -17.27
C ASP A 452 -33.66 -7.40 -17.96
N ALA A 453 -34.93 -7.81 -17.93
CA ALA A 453 -36.02 -7.10 -18.57
C ALA A 453 -36.17 -5.65 -18.06
N PHE A 454 -35.98 -5.43 -16.76
CA PHE A 454 -36.00 -4.09 -16.15
C PHE A 454 -34.88 -3.21 -16.72
N ILE A 455 -33.67 -3.75 -16.86
CA ILE A 455 -32.51 -3.03 -17.41
C ILE A 455 -32.73 -2.70 -18.88
N GLN A 456 -33.22 -3.66 -19.66
CA GLN A 456 -33.52 -3.47 -21.09
C GLN A 456 -34.62 -2.44 -21.33
N GLU A 457 -35.68 -2.43 -20.51
CA GLU A 457 -36.77 -1.47 -20.64
C GLU A 457 -36.34 -0.06 -20.18
N LYS A 458 -35.71 0.04 -19.01
CA LYS A 458 -35.34 1.34 -18.43
C LYS A 458 -34.20 2.03 -19.17
N SER A 459 -33.25 1.27 -19.71
CA SER A 459 -32.17 1.85 -20.53
C SER A 459 -32.73 2.59 -21.75
N LYS A 460 -33.71 2.00 -22.44
CA LYS A 460 -34.44 2.65 -23.55
C LYS A 460 -35.21 3.89 -23.09
N SER A 461 -35.92 3.80 -21.98
CA SER A 461 -36.71 4.92 -21.44
C SER A 461 -35.84 6.12 -21.03
N ILE A 462 -34.61 5.87 -20.57
CA ILE A 462 -33.67 6.90 -20.09
C ILE A 462 -32.74 7.37 -21.22
N GLY A 463 -32.70 6.67 -22.36
CA GLY A 463 -31.82 6.99 -23.48
C GLY A 463 -30.36 6.60 -23.25
N THR A 464 -30.11 5.52 -22.51
CA THR A 464 -28.76 4.98 -22.23
C THR A 464 -28.64 3.53 -22.69
N THR A 465 -27.43 2.98 -22.68
CA THR A 465 -27.19 1.55 -22.95
C THR A 465 -27.50 0.70 -21.71
N PRO A 466 -27.99 -0.55 -21.86
CA PRO A 466 -28.14 -1.51 -20.78
C PRO A 466 -26.90 -1.65 -19.87
N GLU A 467 -25.70 -1.64 -20.47
CA GLU A 467 -24.42 -1.78 -19.77
C GLU A 467 -24.12 -0.59 -18.86
N LEU A 468 -24.33 0.64 -19.36
CA LEU A 468 -24.17 1.85 -18.56
C LEU A 468 -25.21 1.93 -17.43
N LEU A 469 -26.47 1.56 -17.68
CA LEU A 469 -27.49 1.51 -16.63
C LEU A 469 -27.12 0.50 -15.54
N LEU A 470 -26.69 -0.69 -15.92
CA LEU A 470 -26.21 -1.72 -15.01
C LEU A 470 -25.02 -1.22 -14.17
N SER A 471 -24.06 -0.55 -14.80
CA SER A 471 -22.90 0.04 -14.13
C SER A 471 -23.32 1.13 -13.14
N GLY A 472 -24.27 2.00 -13.51
CA GLY A 472 -24.81 3.04 -12.64
C GLY A 472 -25.52 2.45 -11.41
N ILE A 473 -26.37 1.44 -11.59
CA ILE A 473 -27.03 0.74 -10.48
C ILE A 473 -26.00 0.05 -9.58
N THR A 474 -25.00 -0.61 -10.16
CA THR A 474 -23.90 -1.24 -9.41
C THR A 474 -23.14 -0.21 -8.57
N CYS A 475 -22.81 0.94 -9.16
CA CYS A 475 -22.15 2.04 -8.46
C CYS A 475 -23.00 2.54 -7.28
N LEU A 476 -24.31 2.70 -7.48
CA LEU A 476 -25.24 3.09 -6.43
C LEU A 476 -25.27 2.07 -5.28
N LEU A 477 -25.33 0.78 -5.59
CA LEU A 477 -25.28 -0.28 -4.57
C LEU A 477 -23.93 -0.32 -3.83
N ASP A 478 -22.83 -0.09 -4.53
CA ASP A 478 -21.50 -0.01 -3.95
C ASP A 478 -21.38 1.16 -2.96
N ILE A 479 -21.93 2.34 -3.30
CA ILE A 479 -21.95 3.49 -2.40
C ILE A 479 -22.58 3.12 -1.05
N TYR A 480 -23.72 2.43 -1.05
CA TYR A 480 -24.43 2.08 0.18
C TYR A 480 -23.79 0.89 0.91
N ARG A 481 -23.33 -0.14 0.19
CA ARG A 481 -22.56 -1.25 0.77
C ARG A 481 -21.34 -0.74 1.53
N ARG A 482 -20.58 0.18 0.94
CA ARG A 482 -19.37 0.79 1.54
C ARG A 482 -19.70 1.78 2.68
N GLN A 483 -20.98 2.08 2.90
CA GLN A 483 -21.48 2.77 4.11
C GLN A 483 -21.99 1.80 5.17
N MET A 484 -21.72 0.50 5.02
CA MET A 484 -22.21 -0.57 5.88
C MET A 484 -23.74 -0.69 5.88
N ILE A 485 -24.41 -0.33 4.78
CA ILE A 485 -25.83 -0.63 4.56
C ILE A 485 -25.90 -1.96 3.81
N LEU A 486 -25.76 -3.05 4.57
CA LEU A 486 -25.76 -4.42 4.05
C LEU A 486 -26.48 -5.34 5.04
N LEU A 487 -27.44 -6.12 4.54
CA LEU A 487 -28.15 -7.11 5.34
C LEU A 487 -27.50 -8.49 5.16
N ASP A 488 -26.93 -9.03 6.23
CA ASP A 488 -26.38 -10.39 6.27
C ASP A 488 -27.21 -11.27 7.19
N ARG A 489 -28.15 -12.03 6.62
CA ARG A 489 -29.13 -12.86 7.37
C ARG A 489 -28.53 -14.06 8.10
N SER A 490 -27.21 -14.23 8.06
CA SER A 490 -26.50 -15.31 8.74
C SER A 490 -26.07 -14.87 10.14
N ALA A 491 -26.67 -15.57 11.10
CA ALA A 491 -26.38 -15.64 12.54
C ALA A 491 -26.45 -14.35 13.36
N LYS A 492 -25.89 -13.19 12.98
CA LYS A 492 -25.79 -12.02 13.89
C LYS A 492 -25.75 -10.61 13.26
N GLU A 493 -26.04 -10.48 11.97
CA GLU A 493 -26.29 -9.20 11.26
C GLU A 493 -25.43 -7.99 11.75
N PRO A 494 -24.12 -7.96 11.45
CA PRO A 494 -23.18 -7.02 12.09
C PRO A 494 -23.48 -5.54 11.85
N PHE A 495 -24.30 -5.22 10.85
CA PHE A 495 -24.60 -3.85 10.44
C PHE A 495 -26.02 -3.39 10.81
N THR A 496 -26.83 -4.24 11.46
CA THR A 496 -28.20 -3.89 11.89
C THR A 496 -28.31 -3.54 13.38
N HIS A 497 -27.23 -3.73 14.15
CA HIS A 497 -27.19 -3.50 15.59
C HIS A 497 -26.24 -2.38 16.02
N ILE A 498 -26.55 -1.76 17.16
CA ILE A 498 -25.63 -0.87 17.89
C ILE A 498 -24.77 -1.76 18.79
N TRP A 499 -23.45 -1.73 18.56
CA TRP A 499 -22.50 -2.53 19.32
C TRP A 499 -21.88 -1.72 20.47
N MET A 500 -22.02 -2.23 21.70
CA MET A 500 -21.46 -1.68 22.93
C MET A 500 -20.18 -2.42 23.32
N ASP A 501 -19.29 -1.78 24.08
CA ASP A 501 -17.99 -2.39 24.47
C ASP A 501 -18.15 -3.70 25.27
N GLY A 502 -19.25 -3.85 25.99
CA GLY A 502 -19.58 -5.06 26.76
C GLY A 502 -20.13 -6.23 25.93
N ASP A 503 -20.47 -6.01 24.66
CA ASP A 503 -21.04 -7.06 23.82
C ASP A 503 -20.01 -8.17 23.57
N TRP A 504 -20.48 -9.41 23.41
CA TRP A 504 -19.62 -10.59 23.29
C TRP A 504 -18.64 -10.45 22.11
N GLU A 505 -19.13 -9.99 20.96
CA GLU A 505 -18.34 -9.82 19.74
C GLU A 505 -17.27 -8.74 19.89
N ARG A 506 -17.57 -7.67 20.63
CA ARG A 506 -16.67 -6.54 20.88
C ARG A 506 -15.60 -6.91 21.90
N SER A 507 -16.02 -7.45 23.03
CA SER A 507 -15.13 -7.85 24.14
C SER A 507 -14.16 -8.97 23.75
N ARG A 508 -14.53 -9.84 22.80
CA ARG A 508 -13.68 -10.93 22.30
C ARG A 508 -12.91 -10.61 21.01
N GLY A 509 -13.01 -9.37 20.49
CA GLY A 509 -12.25 -8.93 19.31
C GLY A 509 -12.74 -9.45 17.96
N PHE A 510 -13.96 -10.02 17.89
CA PHE A 510 -14.57 -10.44 16.63
C PHE A 510 -14.94 -9.22 15.78
N LEU A 511 -15.54 -8.21 16.40
CA LEU A 511 -15.92 -6.95 15.77
C LEU A 511 -15.07 -5.77 16.26
N PRO A 512 -14.59 -4.91 15.34
CA PRO A 512 -13.92 -3.67 15.70
C PRO A 512 -14.93 -2.63 16.22
N GLU A 513 -14.48 -1.40 16.48
CA GLU A 513 -15.37 -0.31 16.86
C GLU A 513 -16.22 0.09 15.65
N MET A 514 -17.50 -0.25 15.71
CA MET A 514 -18.45 -0.05 14.61
C MET A 514 -19.10 1.33 14.72
N ARG A 515 -18.49 2.35 14.10
CA ARG A 515 -18.99 3.72 14.16
C ARG A 515 -20.07 4.01 13.13
N GLY A 516 -21.16 4.61 13.58
CA GLY A 516 -22.22 5.10 12.70
C GLY A 516 -23.12 4.01 12.12
N VAL A 517 -22.99 2.76 12.56
CA VAL A 517 -23.96 1.68 12.30
C VAL A 517 -24.84 1.45 13.53
N PRO A 518 -26.09 1.01 13.37
CA PRO A 518 -26.73 0.70 12.09
C PRO A 518 -27.08 1.96 11.30
N LYS A 519 -27.26 1.78 9.99
CA LYS A 519 -27.81 2.79 9.09
C LYS A 519 -28.98 2.23 8.31
N GLY A 520 -30.02 3.04 8.15
CA GLY A 520 -31.15 2.75 7.28
C GLY A 520 -31.05 3.51 5.96
N LEU A 521 -31.69 2.96 4.94
CA LEU A 521 -31.84 3.60 3.63
C LEU A 521 -33.34 3.76 3.33
N LYS A 522 -33.75 4.97 2.98
CA LYS A 522 -35.12 5.29 2.54
C LYS A 522 -35.09 6.00 1.20
N LEU A 523 -36.22 6.02 0.51
CA LEU A 523 -36.38 6.87 -0.67
C LEU A 523 -36.30 8.36 -0.27
N GLU A 524 -37.09 8.74 0.73
CA GLU A 524 -37.11 10.07 1.35
C GLU A 524 -37.16 9.93 2.88
N ARG A 525 -36.55 10.88 3.61
CA ARG A 525 -36.66 10.94 5.07
C ARG A 525 -38.01 11.47 5.52
N GLY A 526 -38.59 10.82 6.53
CA GLY A 526 -39.70 11.37 7.31
C GLY A 526 -39.23 12.41 8.32
N SER A 527 -40.18 13.20 8.85
CA SER A 527 -39.92 14.25 9.85
C SER A 527 -39.33 13.72 11.17
N GLY A 528 -39.61 12.46 11.53
CA GLY A 528 -39.09 11.79 12.72
C GLY A 528 -37.77 11.03 12.52
N ASP A 529 -37.20 11.04 11.31
CA ASP A 529 -35.98 10.27 11.04
C ASP A 529 -34.72 10.94 11.59
N ASP A 530 -33.87 10.15 12.25
CA ASP A 530 -32.54 10.60 12.67
C ASP A 530 -31.64 10.77 11.43
N LYS A 531 -31.28 12.03 11.14
CA LYS A 531 -30.42 12.41 10.00
C LYS A 531 -29.04 11.73 10.03
N SER A 532 -28.57 11.31 11.20
CA SER A 532 -27.28 10.62 11.37
C SER A 532 -27.36 9.11 11.08
N ARG A 533 -28.56 8.54 11.07
CA ARG A 533 -28.82 7.10 10.91
C ARG A 533 -29.54 6.74 9.62
N ILE A 534 -30.36 7.64 9.09
CA ILE A 534 -31.13 7.41 7.86
C ILE A 534 -30.47 8.13 6.69
N VAL A 535 -30.05 7.37 5.69
CA VAL A 535 -29.65 7.87 4.37
C VAL A 535 -30.87 7.87 3.45
N GLN A 536 -30.95 8.82 2.52
CA GLN A 536 -32.04 8.93 1.56
C GLN A 536 -31.52 8.98 0.12
N TRP A 537 -32.33 8.52 -0.83
CA TRP A 537 -32.03 8.62 -2.27
C TRP A 537 -32.40 9.98 -2.84
N LEU A 538 -33.54 10.53 -2.42
CA LEU A 538 -34.04 11.81 -2.90
C LEU A 538 -33.90 12.87 -1.81
N SER A 539 -33.39 14.04 -2.17
CA SER A 539 -33.35 15.19 -1.30
C SER A 539 -33.51 16.49 -2.08
N THR A 540 -34.04 17.53 -1.42
CA THR A 540 -34.25 18.85 -2.02
C THR A 540 -32.97 19.65 -2.28
N ARG A 541 -31.79 19.15 -1.85
CA ARG A 541 -30.47 19.81 -2.03
C ARG A 541 -29.48 18.97 -2.85
N ASN A 542 -29.50 17.66 -2.69
CA ASN A 542 -28.72 16.70 -3.44
C ASN A 542 -29.70 15.68 -4.02
N ALA A 543 -30.17 15.94 -5.23
CA ALA A 543 -30.91 14.94 -5.98
C ALA A 543 -29.88 14.08 -6.69
N VAL A 544 -29.68 12.82 -6.25
CA VAL A 544 -28.90 11.85 -7.03
C VAL A 544 -29.61 11.54 -8.35
N TYR A 545 -30.91 11.88 -8.44
CA TYR A 545 -31.72 11.82 -9.65
C TYR A 545 -32.47 13.14 -9.80
N HIS A 546 -32.10 13.95 -10.80
CA HIS A 546 -33.06 14.87 -11.37
C HIS A 546 -34.09 14.06 -12.15
N SER A 547 -35.35 14.10 -11.71
CA SER A 547 -36.47 13.70 -12.55
C SER A 547 -36.45 14.57 -13.81
N VAL A 548 -36.34 13.94 -14.98
CA VAL A 548 -36.67 14.58 -16.26
C VAL A 548 -38.17 14.74 -16.35
#